data_AF-A0A820QT57-F1
#
_entry.id   AF-A0A820QT57-F1
#
_cell.length_a   1.000
_cell.length_b   1.000
_cell.length_c   1.000
_cell.angle_alpha   90.00
_cell.angle_beta   90.00
_cell.angle_gamma   90.00
#
_symmetry.space_group_name_H-M   'P 1'
#
loop_
_entity.id
_entity.type
_entity.pdbx_description
1 polymer ?
#
loop_
_entity_poly.entity_id
_entity_poly.type
_entity_poly.pdbx_seq_one_letter_code
_entity_poly.pdbx_strand_id
1 'polypeptide(L)'
;LCSSDINDRSYTKRVLSVVRYHETINSPISYFGKLNYYDALNISLVLPLPSNVLPISIAEHFSQEQLHHNLFLLPCNFKQLIDFYLSENQQYLFNNVKTATHLLSYLSNSSSHFSEPEWIKIKNTLSEIKCIPTTHDMKLPKESYLPSHILRSDRPAITLNLLVEKTTDSQQPRNDSNENLVSVYFLKQIGCRMLDIQSIIENDSRKNHESMQMLIENLARERNSMSDADFNALKNTKFLQGTTLKPNRKNKQKYVPHDLHFPFVAEQLRWSQLIILDWHGIDSYSPEYAFLKELGVREAPDLQILLKRIVQEHDNYQRLNKQRKETYKLPIALKFFAKNFQKHYSTFWKTSNIQQPFLPSRFHTKTNDTDIILSAPDKVYKSSNPLCGTLLPDVVQLFEKHLNISLLGITEHPTLTQAFDIVMERKTELLTIESACHTFSYLNGLDGLNQVFVKRLSNIAFIPLEGVSTLMKPSHVFIKQPVPSVDETIDDTSGLIDYVDFGTEANAFLLTVGVLHSPSIQMLAELLVERQETYFSNLTNDVDIDKKLRVYKECLKKLAIASTHTPE
;
A
#
# COMPACT_ATOMS: atom_id res chain seq x y z
N LEU A 1 17.64 -64.97 -49.88
CA LEU A 1 16.67 -63.87 -49.70
C LEU A 1 15.65 -63.92 -50.85
N CYS A 2 14.88 -65.00 -50.93
CA CYS A 2 13.89 -65.20 -51.99
C CYS A 2 12.59 -65.65 -51.34
N SER A 3 11.91 -64.69 -50.72
CA SER A 3 10.48 -64.74 -50.40
C SER A 3 9.94 -63.42 -50.92
N SER A 4 8.92 -63.49 -51.77
CA SER A 4 8.32 -62.35 -52.47
C SER A 4 7.27 -61.63 -51.64
N ASP A 5 7.06 -62.01 -50.38
CA ASP A 5 6.03 -61.43 -49.53
C ASP A 5 6.67 -60.51 -48.47
N ILE A 6 6.64 -59.21 -48.74
CA ILE A 6 7.16 -58.14 -47.87
C ILE A 6 6.44 -58.11 -46.51
N ASN A 7 5.26 -58.73 -46.41
CA ASN A 7 4.45 -58.82 -45.20
C ASN A 7 4.68 -60.10 -44.37
N ASP A 8 5.57 -61.01 -44.77
CA ASP A 8 5.89 -62.20 -43.97
C ASP A 8 6.72 -61.80 -42.75
N ARG A 9 6.10 -61.88 -41.56
CA ARG A 9 6.71 -61.58 -40.25
C ARG A 9 8.01 -62.34 -40.02
N SER A 10 8.13 -63.56 -40.57
CA SER A 10 9.33 -64.38 -40.45
C SER A 10 10.43 -63.97 -41.45
N TYR A 11 10.05 -63.38 -42.59
CA TYR A 11 10.96 -62.83 -43.59
C TYR A 11 11.54 -61.49 -43.13
N THR A 12 10.71 -60.55 -42.68
CA THR A 12 11.15 -59.24 -42.18
C THR A 12 12.11 -59.39 -40.99
N LYS A 13 11.83 -60.33 -40.08
CA LYS A 13 12.75 -60.70 -38.98
C LYS A 13 14.08 -61.25 -39.48
N ARG A 14 14.06 -62.11 -40.51
CA ARG A 14 15.27 -62.69 -41.10
C ARG A 14 16.10 -61.66 -41.87
N VAL A 15 15.47 -60.72 -42.56
CA VAL A 15 16.17 -59.65 -43.28
C VAL A 15 16.86 -58.72 -42.27
N LEU A 16 16.12 -58.19 -41.30
CA LEU A 16 16.68 -57.25 -40.32
C LEU A 16 17.71 -57.90 -39.37
N SER A 17 17.61 -59.20 -39.08
CA SER A 17 18.64 -59.91 -38.29
C SER A 17 19.92 -60.23 -39.09
N VAL A 18 19.84 -60.28 -40.42
CA VAL A 18 20.98 -60.49 -41.33
C VAL A 18 21.67 -59.16 -41.67
N VAL A 19 20.96 -58.03 -41.58
CA VAL A 19 21.56 -56.69 -41.65
C VAL A 19 22.42 -56.46 -40.39
N ARG A 20 23.62 -57.06 -40.37
CA ARG A 20 24.67 -56.75 -39.41
C ARG A 20 25.53 -55.62 -39.98
N TYR A 21 25.70 -54.57 -39.19
CA TYR A 21 26.52 -53.42 -39.52
C TYR A 21 27.99 -53.84 -39.66
N HIS A 22 28.60 -53.58 -40.82
CA HIS A 22 30.05 -53.56 -40.99
C HIS A 22 30.45 -52.12 -41.29
N GLU A 23 31.23 -51.49 -40.40
CA GLU A 23 31.89 -50.22 -40.69
C GLU A 23 32.81 -50.40 -41.89
N THR A 24 32.44 -49.81 -43.03
CA THR A 24 33.38 -49.61 -44.13
C THR A 24 33.48 -48.12 -44.38
N ILE A 25 34.71 -47.61 -44.28
CA ILE A 25 35.08 -46.21 -44.10
C ILE A 25 34.63 -45.30 -45.28
N ASN A 26 34.19 -45.87 -46.41
CA ASN A 26 33.95 -45.13 -47.66
C ASN A 26 32.60 -45.42 -48.35
N SER A 27 31.49 -45.56 -47.62
CA SER A 27 30.18 -45.71 -48.27
C SER A 27 29.11 -44.75 -47.71
N PRO A 28 28.22 -44.20 -48.56
CA PRO A 28 27.13 -43.31 -48.13
C PRO A 28 25.97 -44.15 -47.59
N ILE A 29 26.24 -45.01 -46.59
CA ILE A 29 25.24 -45.88 -45.99
C ILE A 29 24.66 -45.17 -44.76
N SER A 30 23.37 -44.89 -44.78
CA SER A 30 22.62 -44.33 -43.65
C SER A 30 22.76 -45.23 -42.42
N TYR A 31 23.21 -44.64 -41.31
CA TYR A 31 23.47 -45.33 -40.05
C TYR A 31 22.18 -45.88 -39.41
N PHE A 32 22.06 -47.22 -39.27
CA PHE A 32 20.97 -47.84 -38.50
C PHE A 32 21.05 -47.53 -36.99
N GLY A 33 22.24 -47.23 -36.46
CA GLY A 33 22.46 -46.90 -35.04
C GLY A 33 21.90 -45.55 -34.58
N LYS A 34 21.32 -44.75 -35.49
CA LYS A 34 20.59 -43.51 -35.14
C LYS A 34 19.08 -43.68 -35.08
N LEU A 35 18.56 -44.87 -35.39
CA LEU A 35 17.14 -45.19 -35.30
C LEU A 35 16.77 -45.56 -33.87
N ASN A 36 15.69 -44.98 -33.38
CA ASN A 36 15.03 -45.37 -32.15
C ASN A 36 13.83 -46.26 -32.48
N TYR A 37 13.36 -47.06 -31.51
CA TYR A 37 12.10 -47.80 -31.67
C TYR A 37 10.98 -47.18 -30.82
N TYR A 38 9.75 -47.35 -31.30
CA TYR A 38 8.56 -46.88 -30.62
C TYR A 38 8.19 -47.81 -29.47
N ASP A 39 8.11 -47.30 -28.25
CA ASP A 39 7.62 -48.06 -27.09
C ASP A 39 6.10 -47.88 -26.96
N ALA A 40 5.36 -48.93 -27.30
CA ALA A 40 3.89 -48.94 -27.36
C ALA A 40 3.21 -48.73 -25.99
N LEU A 41 3.96 -48.85 -24.88
CA LEU A 41 3.41 -48.68 -23.53
C LEU A 41 3.16 -47.21 -23.15
N ASN A 42 3.76 -46.25 -23.86
CA ASN A 42 3.77 -44.85 -23.43
C ASN A 42 3.21 -43.84 -24.45
N ILE A 43 2.95 -44.18 -25.72
CA ILE A 43 2.59 -43.17 -26.74
C ILE A 43 1.40 -43.68 -27.57
N SER A 44 0.46 -42.79 -27.94
CA SER A 44 -0.73 -43.14 -28.73
C SER A 44 -0.38 -43.51 -30.18
N LEU A 45 -0.89 -44.66 -30.64
CA LEU A 45 -0.66 -45.26 -31.97
C LEU A 45 -1.05 -44.36 -33.18
N VAL A 46 -1.70 -43.23 -32.93
CA VAL A 46 -2.23 -42.29 -33.95
C VAL A 46 -1.23 -41.18 -34.31
N LEU A 47 -0.12 -41.06 -33.57
CA LEU A 47 0.80 -39.93 -33.68
C LEU A 47 1.86 -40.12 -34.79
N PRO A 48 2.06 -39.14 -35.70
CA PRO A 48 3.15 -39.19 -36.67
C PRO A 48 4.53 -39.28 -35.98
N LEU A 49 5.38 -40.17 -36.49
CA LEU A 49 6.67 -40.46 -35.86
C LEU A 49 7.80 -39.64 -36.51
N PRO A 50 8.81 -39.23 -35.73
CA PRO A 50 10.04 -38.66 -36.27
C PRO A 50 10.72 -39.61 -37.27
N SER A 51 11.44 -39.07 -38.25
CA SER A 51 12.14 -39.87 -39.29
C SER A 51 13.23 -40.79 -38.74
N ASN A 52 13.69 -40.54 -37.51
CA ASN A 52 14.65 -41.37 -36.78
C ASN A 52 13.96 -42.39 -35.85
N VAL A 53 12.65 -42.61 -35.96
CA VAL A 53 11.92 -43.64 -35.21
C VAL A 53 11.36 -44.67 -36.18
N LEU A 54 11.56 -45.95 -35.86
CA LEU A 54 11.00 -47.05 -36.64
C LEU A 54 9.46 -46.98 -36.68
N PRO A 55 8.84 -47.10 -37.87
CA PRO A 55 7.40 -47.21 -38.00
C PRO A 55 6.82 -48.35 -37.15
N ILE A 56 5.68 -48.10 -36.52
CA ILE A 56 4.99 -49.06 -35.63
C ILE A 56 4.76 -50.40 -36.35
N SER A 57 4.34 -50.36 -37.62
CA SER A 57 4.11 -51.55 -38.44
C SER A 57 5.34 -52.47 -38.55
N ILE A 58 6.55 -51.92 -38.42
CA ILE A 58 7.80 -52.69 -38.44
C ILE A 58 8.18 -53.08 -37.00
N ALA A 59 8.05 -52.16 -36.04
CA ALA A 59 8.43 -52.38 -34.64
C ALA A 59 7.62 -53.50 -33.98
N GLU A 60 6.31 -53.60 -34.24
CA GLU A 60 5.41 -54.63 -33.69
C GLU A 60 5.81 -56.08 -34.07
N HIS A 61 6.61 -56.24 -35.11
CA HIS A 61 7.10 -57.55 -35.47
C HIS A 61 8.16 -58.07 -34.50
N PHE A 62 8.87 -57.22 -33.77
CA PHE A 62 10.00 -57.57 -32.89
C PHE A 62 9.63 -57.51 -31.40
N SER A 63 10.28 -58.32 -30.57
CA SER A 63 10.21 -58.14 -29.11
C SER A 63 11.13 -57.02 -28.64
N GLN A 64 10.87 -56.45 -27.46
CA GLN A 64 11.71 -55.40 -26.86
C GLN A 64 13.17 -55.85 -26.71
N GLU A 65 13.39 -57.10 -26.31
CA GLU A 65 14.73 -57.71 -26.25
C GLU A 65 15.39 -57.77 -27.62
N GLN A 66 14.65 -58.11 -28.68
CA GLN A 66 15.20 -58.15 -30.05
C GLN A 66 15.57 -56.76 -30.57
N LEU A 67 14.74 -55.74 -30.28
CA LEU A 67 15.02 -54.35 -30.66
C LEU A 67 16.25 -53.81 -29.92
N HIS A 68 16.37 -54.11 -28.62
CA HIS A 68 17.44 -53.60 -27.77
C HIS A 68 18.76 -54.38 -27.91
N HIS A 69 18.74 -55.71 -27.86
CA HIS A 69 19.95 -56.53 -27.84
C HIS A 69 20.43 -56.98 -29.22
N ASN A 70 19.53 -57.21 -30.18
CA ASN A 70 19.93 -57.71 -31.50
C ASN A 70 20.13 -56.58 -32.51
N LEU A 71 19.34 -55.51 -32.40
CA LEU A 71 19.36 -54.37 -33.32
C LEU A 71 20.02 -53.11 -32.71
N PHE A 72 20.38 -53.14 -31.42
CA PHE A 72 21.01 -52.03 -30.70
C PHE A 72 20.24 -50.70 -30.80
N LEU A 73 18.91 -50.77 -30.91
CA LEU A 73 18.05 -49.59 -31.02
C LEU A 73 17.65 -49.12 -29.62
N LEU A 74 17.65 -47.81 -29.41
CA LEU A 74 17.19 -47.21 -28.16
C LEU A 74 15.69 -46.90 -28.22
N PRO A 75 14.96 -46.95 -27.10
CA PRO A 75 13.58 -46.51 -27.06
C PRO A 75 13.52 -45.00 -27.33
N CYS A 76 12.55 -44.57 -28.16
CA CYS A 76 12.30 -43.15 -28.35
C CYS A 76 11.80 -42.56 -27.03
N ASN A 77 12.61 -41.70 -26.41
CA ASN A 77 12.20 -41.04 -25.17
C ASN A 77 11.09 -40.03 -25.49
N PHE A 78 10.09 -39.95 -24.61
CA PHE A 78 9.00 -38.99 -24.69
C PHE A 78 9.47 -37.55 -24.91
N LYS A 79 10.56 -37.13 -24.24
CA LYS A 79 11.15 -35.81 -24.44
C LYS A 79 11.56 -35.55 -25.90
N GLN A 80 12.16 -36.55 -26.55
CA GLN A 80 12.57 -36.45 -27.96
C GLN A 80 11.36 -36.34 -28.89
N LEU A 81 10.26 -37.01 -28.56
CA LEU A 81 9.02 -36.93 -29.31
C LEU A 81 8.39 -35.53 -29.19
N ILE A 82 8.30 -34.98 -27.98
CA ILE A 82 7.77 -33.62 -27.77
C ILE A 82 8.66 -32.56 -28.42
N ASP A 83 9.98 -32.67 -28.31
CA ASP A 83 10.91 -31.78 -28.99
C ASP A 83 10.74 -31.82 -30.52
N PHE A 84 10.44 -32.99 -31.09
CA PHE A 84 10.10 -33.13 -32.50
C PHE A 84 8.84 -32.34 -32.86
N TYR A 85 7.74 -32.52 -32.13
CA TYR A 85 6.48 -31.83 -32.41
C TYR A 85 6.55 -30.30 -32.21
N LEU A 86 7.35 -29.85 -31.24
CA LEU A 86 7.50 -28.42 -30.94
C LEU A 86 8.54 -27.72 -31.83
N SER A 87 9.34 -28.47 -32.60
CA SER A 87 10.27 -27.89 -33.57
C SER A 87 9.52 -27.09 -34.64
N GLU A 88 10.04 -25.93 -35.04
CA GLU A 88 9.37 -24.99 -35.96
C GLU A 88 8.88 -25.66 -37.25
N ASN A 89 9.68 -26.59 -37.79
CA ASN A 89 9.35 -27.30 -39.03
C ASN A 89 8.21 -28.32 -38.90
N GLN A 90 7.81 -28.69 -37.68
CA GLN A 90 6.83 -29.75 -37.41
C GLN A 90 5.56 -29.23 -36.72
N GLN A 91 5.50 -27.94 -36.39
CA GLN A 91 4.33 -27.33 -35.76
C GLN A 91 3.05 -27.46 -36.60
N TYR A 92 3.16 -27.64 -37.92
CA TYR A 92 2.03 -27.91 -38.81
C TYR A 92 1.26 -29.20 -38.44
N LEU A 93 1.88 -30.13 -37.72
CA LEU A 93 1.25 -31.38 -37.27
C LEU A 93 0.11 -31.10 -36.28
N PHE A 94 0.15 -29.98 -35.56
CA PHE A 94 -0.94 -29.54 -34.70
C PHE A 94 -2.20 -29.12 -35.47
N ASN A 95 -2.11 -28.84 -36.78
CA ASN A 95 -3.31 -28.52 -37.59
C ASN A 95 -4.28 -29.71 -37.69
N ASN A 96 -3.83 -30.93 -37.41
CA ASN A 96 -4.69 -32.10 -37.36
C ASN A 96 -5.33 -32.23 -35.97
N VAL A 97 -6.66 -32.13 -35.92
CA VAL A 97 -7.47 -32.23 -34.69
C VAL A 97 -7.16 -33.48 -33.88
N LYS A 98 -6.98 -34.64 -34.51
CA LYS A 98 -6.69 -35.90 -33.80
C LYS A 98 -5.32 -35.83 -33.13
N THR A 99 -4.30 -35.42 -33.89
CA THR A 99 -2.93 -35.28 -33.40
C THR A 99 -2.85 -34.28 -32.25
N ALA A 100 -3.46 -33.11 -32.39
CA ALA A 100 -3.53 -32.09 -31.35
C ALA A 100 -4.24 -32.60 -30.09
N THR A 101 -5.38 -33.28 -30.22
CA THR A 101 -6.14 -33.81 -29.08
C THR A 101 -5.34 -34.83 -28.27
N HIS A 102 -4.69 -35.79 -28.95
CA HIS A 102 -3.85 -36.77 -28.28
C HIS A 102 -2.62 -36.14 -27.61
N LEU A 103 -1.92 -35.23 -28.31
CA LEU A 103 -0.74 -34.56 -27.75
C LEU A 103 -1.08 -33.67 -26.56
N LEU A 104 -2.15 -32.88 -26.63
CA LEU A 104 -2.58 -32.00 -25.53
C LEU A 104 -3.05 -32.81 -24.32
N SER A 105 -3.79 -33.90 -24.52
CA SER A 105 -4.16 -34.80 -23.43
C SER A 105 -2.94 -35.42 -22.78
N TYR A 106 -2.01 -35.90 -23.59
CA TYR A 106 -0.81 -36.52 -23.07
C TYR A 106 0.09 -35.52 -22.33
N LEU A 107 0.32 -34.33 -22.91
CA LEU A 107 1.07 -33.24 -22.27
C LEU A 107 0.42 -32.79 -20.96
N SER A 108 -0.90 -32.67 -20.93
CA SER A 108 -1.67 -32.36 -19.71
C SER A 108 -1.40 -33.37 -18.60
N ASN A 109 -1.29 -34.65 -18.92
CA ASN A 109 -1.13 -35.74 -17.94
C ASN A 109 0.34 -36.04 -17.60
N SER A 110 1.29 -35.59 -18.41
CA SER A 110 2.73 -35.87 -18.28
C SER A 110 3.55 -34.72 -17.72
N SER A 111 2.91 -33.70 -17.14
CA SER A 111 3.61 -32.51 -16.59
C SER A 111 4.70 -32.84 -15.56
N SER A 112 4.53 -33.92 -14.79
CA SER A 112 5.52 -34.39 -13.80
C SER A 112 6.79 -35.00 -14.39
N HIS A 113 6.81 -35.32 -15.69
CA HIS A 113 7.97 -35.91 -16.38
C HIS A 113 8.96 -34.86 -16.89
N PHE A 114 8.65 -33.56 -16.78
CA PHE A 114 9.50 -32.46 -17.23
C PHE A 114 10.07 -31.66 -16.06
N SER A 115 11.27 -31.13 -16.25
CA SER A 115 11.79 -30.11 -15.32
C SER A 115 11.04 -28.78 -15.51
N GLU A 116 11.03 -27.93 -14.48
CA GLU A 116 10.38 -26.61 -14.53
C GLU A 116 10.79 -25.74 -15.74
N PRO A 117 12.10 -25.56 -16.08
CA PRO A 117 12.49 -24.76 -17.24
C PRO A 117 12.02 -25.36 -18.58
N GLU A 118 12.01 -26.68 -18.69
CA GLU A 118 11.51 -27.38 -19.89
C GLU A 118 10.00 -27.20 -20.01
N TRP A 119 9.26 -27.35 -18.91
CA TRP A 119 7.82 -27.17 -18.89
C TRP A 119 7.41 -25.73 -19.26
N ILE A 120 8.17 -24.74 -18.80
CA ILE A 120 7.97 -23.33 -19.20
C ILE A 120 8.19 -23.15 -20.71
N LYS A 121 9.27 -23.73 -21.27
CA LYS A 121 9.54 -23.67 -22.71
C LYS A 121 8.42 -24.30 -23.53
N ILE A 122 7.92 -25.46 -23.11
CA ILE A 122 6.80 -26.17 -23.76
C ILE A 122 5.56 -25.27 -23.76
N LYS A 123 5.17 -24.73 -22.60
CA LYS A 123 4.00 -23.84 -22.48
C LYS A 123 4.11 -22.59 -23.36
N ASN A 124 5.26 -21.95 -23.37
CA ASN A 124 5.50 -20.76 -24.20
C ASN A 124 5.35 -21.08 -25.68
N THR A 125 5.95 -22.20 -26.13
CA THR A 125 5.85 -22.64 -27.53
C THR A 125 4.40 -22.95 -27.92
N LEU A 126 3.67 -23.69 -27.06
CA LEU A 126 2.27 -24.02 -27.30
C LEU A 126 1.38 -22.76 -27.37
N SER A 127 1.70 -21.73 -26.58
CA SER A 127 0.94 -20.47 -26.54
C SER A 127 0.99 -19.66 -27.84
N GLU A 128 1.97 -19.96 -28.71
CA GLU A 128 2.25 -19.23 -29.95
C GLU A 128 1.81 -19.99 -31.21
N ILE A 129 1.43 -21.27 -31.08
CA ILE A 129 1.03 -22.12 -32.21
C ILE A 129 -0.47 -22.42 -32.22
N LYS A 130 -1.03 -22.68 -33.40
CA LYS A 130 -2.44 -23.07 -33.56
C LYS A 130 -2.63 -24.54 -33.18
N CYS A 131 -2.70 -24.81 -31.88
CA CYS A 131 -2.79 -26.17 -31.35
C CYS A 131 -4.14 -26.53 -30.73
N ILE A 132 -5.08 -25.58 -30.60
CA ILE A 132 -6.35 -25.85 -29.92
C ILE A 132 -7.47 -26.11 -30.94
N PRO A 133 -8.11 -27.29 -30.90
CA PRO A 133 -9.28 -27.56 -31.72
C PRO A 133 -10.52 -26.85 -31.14
N THR A 134 -11.22 -26.10 -31.99
CA THR A 134 -12.40 -25.32 -31.61
C THR A 134 -13.54 -25.50 -32.61
N THR A 135 -14.71 -24.93 -32.30
CA THR A 135 -15.86 -24.85 -33.22
C THR A 135 -15.56 -24.10 -34.53
N HIS A 136 -14.50 -23.27 -34.57
CA HIS A 136 -14.08 -22.50 -35.74
C HIS A 136 -12.68 -22.91 -36.19
N ASP A 137 -12.45 -24.22 -36.32
CA ASP A 137 -11.16 -24.85 -36.67
C ASP A 137 -10.07 -24.71 -35.60
N MET A 138 -8.82 -24.95 -35.99
CA MET A 138 -7.64 -24.86 -35.13
C MET A 138 -7.29 -23.39 -34.86
N LYS A 139 -7.26 -23.02 -33.58
CA LYS A 139 -6.97 -21.65 -33.12
C LYS A 139 -5.76 -21.62 -32.19
N LEU A 140 -5.22 -20.41 -32.02
CA LEU A 140 -4.23 -20.12 -30.98
C LEU A 140 -4.87 -20.28 -29.60
N PRO A 141 -4.13 -20.69 -28.55
CA PRO A 141 -4.66 -20.71 -27.19
C PRO A 141 -5.33 -19.39 -26.79
N LYS A 142 -4.68 -18.25 -27.06
CA LYS A 142 -5.22 -16.91 -26.74
C LYS A 142 -6.54 -16.56 -27.44
N GLU A 143 -6.86 -17.24 -28.53
CA GLU A 143 -8.07 -17.05 -29.33
C GLU A 143 -9.13 -18.13 -29.03
N SER A 144 -8.84 -19.09 -28.15
CA SER A 144 -9.70 -20.24 -27.88
C SER A 144 -10.35 -20.12 -26.52
N TYR A 145 -11.64 -20.46 -26.43
CA TYR A 145 -12.44 -20.26 -25.24
C TYR A 145 -12.93 -21.58 -24.63
N LEU A 146 -12.83 -21.70 -23.31
CA LEU A 146 -13.47 -22.79 -22.58
C LEU A 146 -14.99 -22.71 -22.77
N PRO A 147 -15.69 -23.84 -23.01
CA PRO A 147 -17.13 -23.86 -23.07
C PRO A 147 -17.73 -23.35 -21.75
N SER A 148 -18.50 -22.26 -21.83
CA SER A 148 -19.12 -21.59 -20.70
C SER A 148 -20.46 -21.01 -21.13
N HIS A 149 -21.39 -20.86 -20.18
CA HIS A 149 -22.68 -20.20 -20.40
C HIS A 149 -22.54 -18.69 -20.66
N ILE A 150 -21.39 -18.10 -20.34
CA ILE A 150 -21.07 -16.69 -20.56
C ILE A 150 -20.55 -16.47 -21.99
N LEU A 151 -20.01 -17.52 -22.62
CA LEU A 151 -19.45 -17.45 -23.95
C LEU A 151 -20.56 -17.31 -25.01
N ARG A 152 -20.42 -16.34 -25.90
CA ARG A 152 -21.31 -16.20 -27.06
C ARG A 152 -21.14 -17.39 -28.01
N SER A 153 -22.23 -17.82 -28.63
CA SER A 153 -22.24 -18.94 -29.57
C SER A 153 -21.39 -18.72 -30.83
N ASP A 154 -21.03 -17.46 -31.12
CA ASP A 154 -20.20 -17.04 -32.26
C ASP A 154 -18.69 -17.15 -31.99
N ARG A 155 -18.26 -17.54 -30.79
CA ARG A 155 -16.83 -17.64 -30.42
C ARG A 155 -16.28 -19.06 -30.62
N PRO A 156 -14.97 -19.19 -30.89
CA PRO A 156 -14.28 -20.48 -31.00
C PRO A 156 -14.20 -21.19 -29.64
N ALA A 157 -15.22 -22.00 -29.35
CA ALA A 157 -15.29 -22.83 -28.16
C ALA A 157 -14.46 -24.10 -28.33
N ILE A 158 -13.69 -24.47 -27.30
CA ILE A 158 -12.82 -25.65 -27.30
C ILE A 158 -13.66 -26.92 -27.39
N THR A 159 -13.29 -27.83 -28.30
CA THR A 159 -14.00 -29.10 -28.54
C THR A 159 -13.30 -30.32 -27.90
N LEU A 160 -12.27 -30.09 -27.09
CA LEU A 160 -11.52 -31.13 -26.38
C LEU A 160 -12.35 -31.79 -25.27
N ASN A 161 -12.03 -33.05 -24.94
CA ASN A 161 -12.59 -33.73 -23.77
C ASN A 161 -11.94 -33.19 -22.49
N LEU A 162 -12.66 -32.36 -21.73
CA LEU A 162 -12.12 -31.65 -20.57
C LEU A 162 -12.27 -32.45 -19.27
N LEU A 163 -11.19 -32.51 -18.49
CA LEU A 163 -11.21 -32.93 -17.09
C LEU A 163 -11.66 -31.75 -16.25
N VAL A 164 -12.90 -31.80 -15.78
CA VAL A 164 -13.37 -30.92 -14.71
C VAL A 164 -13.02 -31.60 -13.39
N GLU A 165 -12.08 -31.02 -12.63
CA GLU A 165 -11.80 -31.48 -11.27
C GLU A 165 -13.08 -31.33 -10.45
N LYS A 166 -13.54 -32.44 -9.86
CA LYS A 166 -14.82 -32.53 -9.15
C LYS A 166 -14.83 -31.58 -7.96
N THR A 167 -15.66 -30.54 -7.98
CA THR A 167 -16.33 -30.10 -6.76
C THR A 167 -17.39 -31.15 -6.44
N THR A 168 -17.44 -31.56 -5.17
CA THR A 168 -18.37 -32.54 -4.61
C THR A 168 -19.81 -32.37 -5.14
N ASP A 169 -20.46 -33.49 -5.42
CA ASP A 169 -21.87 -33.64 -5.85
C ASP A 169 -22.22 -33.37 -7.32
N SER A 170 -21.87 -34.31 -8.19
CA SER A 170 -22.78 -34.71 -9.28
C SER A 170 -22.43 -36.11 -9.81
N GLN A 171 -23.43 -36.98 -9.84
CA GLN A 171 -23.36 -38.31 -10.42
C GLN A 171 -23.15 -38.19 -11.94
N GLN A 172 -22.05 -38.75 -12.46
CA GLN A 172 -21.82 -38.84 -13.90
C GLN A 172 -22.66 -39.98 -14.51
N PRO A 173 -23.20 -39.81 -15.74
CA PRO A 173 -23.43 -40.95 -16.60
C PRO A 173 -22.07 -41.58 -16.94
N ARG A 174 -21.93 -42.88 -16.64
CA ARG A 174 -20.80 -43.71 -17.07
C ARG A 174 -20.80 -43.76 -18.60
N ASN A 175 -19.96 -42.94 -19.23
CA ASN A 175 -19.53 -43.19 -20.61
C ASN A 175 -18.12 -43.75 -20.56
N ASP A 176 -17.93 -44.93 -21.13
CA ASP A 176 -16.69 -45.73 -21.20
C ASP A 176 -15.60 -45.10 -22.11
N SER A 177 -15.54 -43.78 -22.25
CA SER A 177 -14.52 -43.10 -23.06
C SER A 177 -13.64 -42.17 -22.21
N ASN A 178 -12.82 -42.75 -21.32
CA ASN A 178 -11.76 -42.03 -20.60
C ASN A 178 -10.56 -41.66 -21.50
N GLU A 179 -10.70 -41.78 -22.83
CA GLU A 179 -9.64 -41.53 -23.78
C GLU A 179 -9.48 -40.02 -24.06
N ASN A 180 -8.23 -39.55 -23.96
CA ASN A 180 -7.78 -38.21 -24.34
C ASN A 180 -8.34 -37.03 -23.53
N LEU A 181 -8.44 -37.24 -22.22
CA LEU A 181 -8.84 -36.24 -21.25
C LEU A 181 -7.75 -35.15 -21.06
N VAL A 182 -8.15 -33.87 -21.12
CA VAL A 182 -7.27 -32.69 -21.02
C VAL A 182 -7.66 -31.85 -19.79
N SER A 183 -6.70 -31.50 -18.95
CA SER A 183 -6.93 -30.64 -17.78
C SER A 183 -7.27 -29.21 -18.19
N VAL A 184 -8.35 -28.66 -17.60
CA VAL A 184 -8.71 -27.24 -17.74
C VAL A 184 -7.59 -26.34 -17.20
N TYR A 185 -6.90 -26.77 -16.14
CA TYR A 185 -5.77 -26.04 -15.56
C TYR A 185 -4.62 -25.90 -16.56
N PHE A 186 -4.27 -26.99 -17.26
CA PHE A 186 -3.25 -26.97 -18.31
C PHE A 186 -3.63 -26.02 -19.46
N LEU A 187 -4.88 -26.07 -19.94
CA LEU A 187 -5.35 -25.18 -21.01
C LEU A 187 -5.24 -23.70 -20.64
N LYS A 188 -5.55 -23.34 -19.39
CA LYS A 188 -5.34 -21.97 -18.89
C LYS A 188 -3.87 -21.57 -18.88
N GLN A 189 -2.98 -22.49 -18.48
CA GLN A 189 -1.54 -22.22 -18.43
C GLN A 189 -0.93 -21.94 -19.80
N ILE A 190 -1.43 -22.57 -20.87
CA ILE A 190 -0.97 -22.32 -22.24
C ILE A 190 -1.67 -21.11 -22.90
N GLY A 191 -2.64 -20.50 -22.23
CA GLY A 191 -3.26 -19.23 -22.63
C GLY A 191 -4.69 -19.31 -23.15
N CYS A 192 -5.37 -20.45 -23.04
CA CYS A 192 -6.80 -20.55 -23.32
C CYS A 192 -7.61 -19.70 -22.34
N ARG A 193 -8.57 -18.94 -22.88
CA ARG A 193 -9.38 -18.00 -22.10
C ARG A 193 -10.68 -18.66 -21.67
N MET A 194 -11.26 -18.18 -20.57
CA MET A 194 -12.65 -18.52 -20.23
C MET A 194 -13.62 -17.45 -20.73
N LEU A 195 -13.17 -16.20 -20.79
CA LEU A 195 -14.01 -15.05 -21.06
C LEU A 195 -13.53 -14.26 -22.27
N ASP A 196 -14.49 -13.85 -23.09
CA ASP A 196 -14.25 -12.82 -24.09
C ASP A 196 -14.54 -11.44 -23.50
N ILE A 197 -13.48 -10.78 -23.01
CA ILE A 197 -13.56 -9.44 -22.42
C ILE A 197 -14.13 -8.41 -23.41
N GLN A 198 -13.86 -8.56 -24.72
CA GLN A 198 -14.38 -7.62 -25.71
C GLN A 198 -15.90 -7.73 -25.81
N SER A 199 -16.47 -8.94 -25.78
CA SER A 199 -17.93 -9.10 -25.73
C SER A 199 -18.57 -8.45 -24.51
N ILE A 200 -17.88 -8.45 -23.36
CA ILE A 200 -18.35 -7.81 -22.12
C ILE A 200 -18.34 -6.28 -22.26
N ILE A 201 -17.33 -5.73 -22.94
CA ILE A 201 -17.21 -4.29 -23.24
C ILE A 201 -18.25 -3.87 -24.29
N GLU A 202 -18.40 -4.66 -25.35
CA GLU A 202 -19.28 -4.39 -26.50
C GLU A 202 -20.75 -4.64 -26.20
N ASN A 203 -21.08 -5.39 -25.13
CA ASN A 203 -22.46 -5.58 -24.70
C ASN A 203 -23.06 -4.19 -24.41
N ASP A 204 -23.81 -3.67 -25.37
CA ASP A 204 -24.29 -2.30 -25.41
C ASP A 204 -25.46 -2.16 -24.43
N SER A 205 -25.12 -2.07 -23.15
CA SER A 205 -26.05 -2.03 -22.02
C SER A 205 -26.75 -0.68 -21.88
N ARG A 206 -26.99 0.02 -23.00
CA ARG A 206 -27.87 1.19 -23.05
C ARG A 206 -29.31 0.85 -22.65
N LYS A 207 -29.68 -0.43 -22.48
CA LYS A 207 -31.08 -0.81 -22.19
C LYS A 207 -31.41 -1.52 -20.88
N ASN A 208 -30.64 -2.41 -20.25
CA ASN A 208 -31.17 -3.14 -19.07
C ASN A 208 -30.15 -3.31 -17.92
N HIS A 209 -30.49 -2.80 -16.72
CA HIS A 209 -29.78 -3.13 -15.46
C HIS A 209 -29.78 -4.63 -15.18
N GLU A 210 -30.87 -5.32 -15.51
CA GLU A 210 -31.03 -6.78 -15.38
C GLU A 210 -29.93 -7.55 -16.14
N SER A 211 -29.43 -7.01 -17.25
CA SER A 211 -28.34 -7.64 -18.01
C SER A 211 -26.98 -7.57 -17.30
N MET A 212 -26.73 -6.50 -16.51
CA MET A 212 -25.51 -6.37 -15.72
C MET A 212 -25.54 -7.29 -14.50
N GLN A 213 -26.70 -7.38 -13.83
CA GLN A 213 -26.90 -8.26 -12.68
C GLN A 213 -26.68 -9.71 -13.08
N MET A 214 -27.36 -10.18 -14.14
CA MET A 214 -27.18 -11.54 -14.67
C MET A 214 -25.73 -11.81 -15.08
N LEU A 215 -25.05 -10.85 -15.70
CA LEU A 215 -23.63 -10.99 -16.05
C LEU A 215 -22.78 -11.17 -14.80
N ILE A 216 -22.98 -10.36 -13.76
CA ILE A 216 -22.19 -10.44 -12.53
C ILE A 216 -22.49 -11.73 -11.77
N GLU A 217 -23.75 -12.17 -11.70
CA GLU A 217 -24.11 -13.46 -11.10
C GLU A 217 -23.43 -14.63 -11.83
N ASN A 218 -23.44 -14.62 -13.16
CA ASN A 218 -22.77 -15.62 -13.97
C ASN A 218 -21.24 -15.60 -13.73
N LEU A 219 -20.63 -14.41 -13.76
CA LEU A 219 -19.20 -14.23 -13.49
C LEU A 219 -18.80 -14.65 -12.07
N ALA A 220 -19.65 -14.38 -11.08
CA ALA A 220 -19.45 -14.81 -9.69
C ALA A 220 -19.51 -16.33 -9.56
N ARG A 221 -20.47 -16.99 -10.24
CA ARG A 221 -20.56 -18.46 -10.29
C ARG A 221 -19.32 -19.10 -10.92
N GLU A 222 -18.74 -18.46 -11.95
CA GLU A 222 -17.53 -18.94 -12.63
C GLU A 222 -16.22 -18.39 -12.03
N ARG A 223 -16.26 -17.70 -10.88
CA ARG A 223 -15.05 -17.11 -10.28
C ARG A 223 -13.96 -18.14 -10.02
N ASN A 224 -14.33 -19.32 -9.51
CA ASN A 224 -13.39 -20.41 -9.21
C ASN A 224 -12.80 -21.07 -10.47
N SER A 225 -13.56 -21.04 -11.58
CA SER A 225 -13.11 -21.56 -12.86
C SER A 225 -12.40 -20.52 -13.72
N MET A 226 -12.31 -19.25 -13.30
CA MET A 226 -11.61 -18.20 -14.04
C MET A 226 -10.08 -18.33 -13.94
N SER A 227 -9.34 -17.87 -14.95
CA SER A 227 -7.89 -17.72 -14.86
C SER A 227 -7.53 -16.39 -14.18
N ASP A 228 -6.36 -16.29 -13.53
CA ASP A 228 -5.89 -15.03 -12.94
C ASP A 228 -5.68 -13.94 -14.01
N ALA A 229 -5.30 -14.34 -15.23
CA ALA A 229 -5.17 -13.41 -16.35
C ALA A 229 -6.51 -12.79 -16.74
N ASP A 230 -7.56 -13.61 -16.89
CA ASP A 230 -8.91 -13.13 -17.21
C ASP A 230 -9.47 -12.27 -16.07
N PHE A 231 -9.26 -12.70 -14.81
CA PHE A 231 -9.73 -11.95 -13.65
C PHE A 231 -9.04 -10.59 -13.52
N ASN A 232 -7.72 -10.54 -13.71
CA ASN A 232 -6.97 -9.28 -13.72
C ASN A 232 -7.36 -8.39 -14.90
N ALA A 233 -7.71 -8.97 -16.04
CA ALA A 233 -8.22 -8.18 -17.16
C ALA A 233 -9.60 -7.58 -16.83
N LEU A 234 -10.50 -8.33 -16.18
CA LEU A 234 -11.78 -7.79 -15.70
C LEU A 234 -11.57 -6.62 -14.72
N LYS A 235 -10.64 -6.75 -13.76
CA LYS A 235 -10.32 -5.70 -12.79
C LYS A 235 -9.93 -4.36 -13.43
N ASN A 236 -9.31 -4.41 -14.61
CA ASN A 236 -8.82 -3.24 -15.33
C ASN A 236 -9.72 -2.80 -16.49
N THR A 237 -10.81 -3.53 -16.75
CA THR A 237 -11.71 -3.26 -17.88
C THR A 237 -12.87 -2.36 -17.45
N LYS A 238 -13.24 -1.41 -18.31
CA LYS A 238 -14.43 -0.57 -18.11
C LYS A 238 -15.68 -1.31 -18.56
N PHE A 239 -16.33 -2.04 -17.65
CA PHE A 239 -17.56 -2.78 -17.98
C PHE A 239 -18.72 -2.57 -17.01
N LEU A 240 -18.46 -2.15 -15.76
CA LEU A 240 -19.49 -1.93 -14.75
C LEU A 240 -20.16 -0.57 -14.95
N GLN A 241 -21.49 -0.53 -14.86
CA GLN A 241 -22.23 0.73 -14.96
C GLN A 241 -22.08 1.52 -13.66
N GLY A 242 -21.74 2.80 -13.80
CA GLY A 242 -21.66 3.73 -12.69
C GLY A 242 -22.64 4.88 -12.83
N THR A 243 -23.06 5.42 -11.70
CA THR A 243 -23.97 6.54 -11.56
C THR A 243 -23.55 7.44 -10.38
N THR A 244 -24.33 8.47 -10.13
CA THR A 244 -24.22 9.37 -8.97
C THR A 244 -25.55 9.38 -8.21
N LEU A 245 -25.57 9.75 -6.92
CA LEU A 245 -26.83 9.81 -6.14
C LEU A 245 -27.92 10.67 -6.79
N LYS A 246 -27.52 11.72 -7.51
CA LYS A 246 -28.42 12.50 -8.37
C LYS A 246 -28.06 12.19 -9.83
N PRO A 247 -28.70 11.19 -10.45
CA PRO A 247 -28.34 10.79 -11.81
C PRO A 247 -28.71 11.90 -12.79
N ASN A 248 -27.74 12.34 -13.59
CA ASN A 248 -28.02 13.11 -14.79
C ASN A 248 -27.98 12.14 -15.99
N ARG A 249 -28.81 12.36 -17.03
CA ARG A 249 -28.87 11.45 -18.20
C ARG A 249 -27.51 11.27 -18.92
N LYS A 250 -26.54 12.16 -18.66
CA LYS A 250 -25.15 12.10 -19.15
C LYS A 250 -24.19 11.27 -18.27
N ASN A 251 -24.60 10.84 -17.07
CA ASN A 251 -23.70 10.25 -16.06
C ASN A 251 -23.65 8.72 -16.07
N LYS A 252 -24.51 8.05 -16.85
CA LYS A 252 -24.46 6.59 -17.01
C LYS A 252 -23.38 6.21 -18.01
N GLN A 253 -22.23 5.81 -17.51
CA GLN A 253 -21.12 5.30 -18.31
C GLN A 253 -20.49 4.06 -17.65
N LYS A 254 -19.71 3.31 -18.43
CA LYS A 254 -18.96 2.15 -17.93
C LYS A 254 -17.68 2.63 -17.23
N TYR A 255 -17.40 2.09 -16.06
CA TYR A 255 -16.22 2.38 -15.24
C TYR A 255 -15.43 1.11 -14.96
N VAL A 256 -14.17 1.31 -14.59
CA VAL A 256 -13.35 0.24 -14.02
C VAL A 256 -13.86 -0.06 -12.61
N PRO A 257 -13.89 -1.33 -12.16
CA PRO A 257 -14.37 -1.66 -10.82
C PRO A 257 -13.75 -0.84 -9.70
N HIS A 258 -12.44 -0.57 -9.76
CA HIS A 258 -11.73 0.20 -8.73
C HIS A 258 -12.07 1.69 -8.68
N ASP A 259 -12.80 2.23 -9.67
CA ASP A 259 -13.27 3.63 -9.66
C ASP A 259 -14.67 3.77 -9.04
N LEU A 260 -15.35 2.64 -8.82
CA LEU A 260 -16.71 2.58 -8.31
C LEU A 260 -16.72 2.36 -6.80
N HIS A 261 -17.77 2.90 -6.18
CA HIS A 261 -18.10 2.68 -4.78
C HIS A 261 -19.47 2.00 -4.68
N PHE A 262 -19.70 1.24 -3.61
CA PHE A 262 -21.06 0.76 -3.35
C PHE A 262 -22.01 1.93 -3.03
N PRO A 263 -23.31 1.85 -3.42
CA PRO A 263 -24.26 2.96 -3.23
C PRO A 263 -24.36 3.47 -1.79
N PHE A 264 -24.32 2.57 -0.81
CA PHE A 264 -24.41 2.92 0.61
C PHE A 264 -23.30 3.91 1.04
N VAL A 265 -22.15 3.91 0.37
CA VAL A 265 -21.03 4.80 0.69
C VAL A 265 -21.41 6.24 0.43
N ALA A 266 -22.00 6.52 -0.75
CA ALA A 266 -22.44 7.85 -1.08
C ALA A 266 -23.61 8.30 -0.19
N GLU A 267 -24.52 7.39 0.16
CA GLU A 267 -25.65 7.67 1.06
C GLU A 267 -25.18 8.07 2.46
N GLN A 268 -24.25 7.30 3.05
CA GLN A 268 -23.67 7.60 4.36
C GLN A 268 -22.91 8.94 4.37
N LEU A 269 -22.22 9.26 3.27
CA LEU A 269 -21.48 10.51 3.10
C LEU A 269 -22.35 11.69 2.64
N ARG A 270 -23.59 11.43 2.22
CA ARG A 270 -24.45 12.39 1.50
C ARG A 270 -23.71 13.08 0.34
N TRP A 271 -22.88 12.31 -0.36
CA TRP A 271 -21.98 12.84 -1.38
C TRP A 271 -22.55 12.66 -2.78
N SER A 272 -23.23 13.70 -3.28
CA SER A 272 -23.95 13.64 -4.56
C SER A 272 -23.09 13.40 -5.80
N GLN A 273 -21.79 13.70 -5.73
CA GLN A 273 -20.84 13.60 -6.85
C GLN A 273 -19.99 12.33 -6.80
N LEU A 274 -20.09 11.51 -5.74
CA LEU A 274 -19.34 10.26 -5.65
C LEU A 274 -19.86 9.29 -6.70
N ILE A 275 -18.93 8.72 -7.49
CA ILE A 275 -19.26 7.71 -8.49
C ILE A 275 -19.53 6.38 -7.78
N ILE A 276 -20.75 5.87 -7.95
CA ILE A 276 -21.24 4.64 -7.33
C ILE A 276 -21.64 3.62 -8.39
N LEU A 277 -21.64 2.34 -8.02
CA LEU A 277 -22.19 1.25 -8.81
C LEU A 277 -23.68 1.48 -9.07
N ASP A 278 -24.11 1.33 -10.32
CA ASP A 278 -25.52 1.45 -10.74
C ASP A 278 -26.31 0.16 -10.43
N TRP A 279 -26.24 -0.29 -9.17
CA TRP A 279 -26.94 -1.47 -8.65
C TRP A 279 -27.40 -1.20 -7.22
N HIS A 280 -28.69 -0.88 -7.08
CA HIS A 280 -29.31 -0.64 -5.78
C HIS A 280 -29.80 -1.94 -5.14
N GLY A 281 -29.68 -2.07 -3.81
CA GLY A 281 -30.23 -3.20 -3.06
C GLY A 281 -29.44 -4.50 -3.14
N ILE A 282 -28.17 -4.48 -3.55
CA ILE A 282 -27.30 -5.66 -3.46
C ILE A 282 -27.11 -6.06 -1.98
N ASP A 283 -27.35 -7.32 -1.66
CA ASP A 283 -27.15 -7.85 -0.31
C ASP A 283 -25.64 -7.94 0.00
N SER A 284 -25.21 -7.38 1.13
CA SER A 284 -23.82 -7.41 1.59
C SER A 284 -23.29 -8.82 1.86
N TYR A 285 -24.17 -9.82 2.02
CA TYR A 285 -23.80 -11.23 2.23
C TYR A 285 -23.86 -12.08 0.96
N SER A 286 -24.25 -11.49 -0.18
CA SER A 286 -24.36 -12.20 -1.45
C SER A 286 -23.00 -12.55 -2.06
N PRO A 287 -22.88 -13.66 -2.80
CA PRO A 287 -21.66 -13.99 -3.54
C PRO A 287 -21.32 -12.93 -4.59
N GLU A 288 -22.31 -12.24 -5.15
CA GLU A 288 -22.13 -11.13 -6.08
C GLU A 288 -21.46 -9.92 -5.42
N TYR A 289 -21.86 -9.59 -4.19
CA TYR A 289 -21.22 -8.52 -3.41
C TYR A 289 -19.76 -8.86 -3.11
N ALA A 290 -19.48 -10.10 -2.68
CA ALA A 290 -18.12 -10.57 -2.44
C ALA A 290 -17.27 -10.52 -3.72
N PHE A 291 -17.83 -10.95 -4.85
CA PHE A 291 -17.17 -10.89 -6.16
C PHE A 291 -16.89 -9.45 -6.62
N LEU A 292 -17.85 -8.53 -6.49
CA LEU A 292 -17.65 -7.12 -6.83
C LEU A 292 -16.58 -6.44 -5.97
N LYS A 293 -16.54 -6.79 -4.68
CA LYS A 293 -15.48 -6.35 -3.77
C LYS A 293 -14.12 -6.90 -4.21
N GLU A 294 -14.07 -8.17 -4.60
CA GLU A 294 -12.84 -8.81 -5.10
C GLU A 294 -12.35 -8.18 -6.42
N LEU A 295 -13.27 -7.79 -7.31
CA LEU A 295 -12.98 -7.02 -8.53
C LEU A 295 -12.44 -5.62 -8.25
N GLY A 296 -12.73 -5.05 -7.08
CA GLY A 296 -12.19 -3.77 -6.63
C GLY A 296 -13.23 -2.67 -6.38
N VAL A 297 -14.53 -2.97 -6.45
CA VAL A 297 -15.57 -2.00 -6.05
C VAL A 297 -15.40 -1.67 -4.57
N ARG A 298 -15.33 -0.37 -4.26
CA ARG A 298 -14.87 0.10 -2.95
C ARG A 298 -16.01 0.25 -1.95
N GLU A 299 -15.76 -0.21 -0.73
CA GLU A 299 -16.61 0.02 0.45
C GLU A 299 -16.32 1.37 1.14
N ALA A 300 -15.28 2.07 0.70
CA ALA A 300 -14.86 3.35 1.27
C ALA A 300 -14.07 4.17 0.22
N PRO A 301 -14.19 5.52 0.21
CA PRO A 301 -13.39 6.35 -0.69
C PRO A 301 -11.89 6.24 -0.40
N ASP A 302 -11.06 6.63 -1.38
CA ASP A 302 -9.64 6.82 -1.11
C ASP A 302 -9.41 7.82 0.03
N LEU A 303 -8.39 7.57 0.86
CA LEU A 303 -8.09 8.41 2.01
C LEU A 303 -7.90 9.88 1.61
N GLN A 304 -7.13 10.17 0.56
CA GLN A 304 -6.84 11.54 0.14
C GLN A 304 -8.11 12.25 -0.37
N ILE A 305 -8.97 11.51 -1.08
CA ILE A 305 -10.26 12.00 -1.56
C ILE A 305 -11.18 12.32 -0.38
N LEU A 306 -11.20 11.46 0.64
CA LEU A 306 -12.00 11.65 1.84
C LEU A 306 -11.49 12.82 2.70
N LEU A 307 -10.17 12.98 2.89
CA LEU A 307 -9.59 14.10 3.63
C LEU A 307 -9.91 15.44 2.96
N LYS A 308 -9.77 15.53 1.64
CA LYS A 308 -10.20 16.72 0.86
C LYS A 308 -11.68 17.02 1.06
N ARG A 309 -12.52 15.99 1.11
CA ARG A 309 -13.96 16.15 1.37
C ARG A 309 -14.24 16.71 2.77
N ILE A 310 -13.51 16.27 3.80
CA ILE A 310 -13.62 16.81 5.16
C ILE A 310 -13.32 18.31 5.17
N VAL A 311 -12.22 18.71 4.53
CA VAL A 311 -11.83 20.14 4.40
C VAL A 311 -12.90 20.94 3.68
N GLN A 312 -13.42 20.44 2.55
CA GLN A 312 -14.49 21.10 1.80
C GLN A 312 -15.77 21.27 2.63
N GLU A 313 -16.17 20.26 3.40
CA GLU A 313 -17.34 20.34 4.28
C GLU A 313 -17.14 21.37 5.40
N HIS A 314 -15.94 21.42 5.99
CA HIS A 314 -15.57 22.42 6.98
C HIS A 314 -15.62 23.85 6.40
N ASP A 315 -14.97 24.09 5.26
CA ASP A 315 -14.92 25.41 4.63
C ASP A 315 -16.31 25.93 4.24
N ASN A 316 -17.15 25.04 3.69
CA ASN A 316 -18.53 25.37 3.37
C ASN A 316 -19.34 25.70 4.62
N TYR A 317 -19.14 24.95 5.71
CA TYR A 317 -19.77 25.23 6.99
C TYR A 317 -19.32 26.60 7.53
N GLN A 318 -18.02 26.90 7.55
CA GLN A 318 -17.50 28.18 8.04
C GLN A 318 -18.05 29.37 7.25
N ARG A 319 -18.14 29.26 5.92
CA ARG A 319 -18.72 30.31 5.05
C ARG A 319 -20.19 30.58 5.38
N LEU A 320 -20.98 29.53 5.57
CA LEU A 320 -22.40 29.66 5.92
C LEU A 320 -22.60 30.14 7.36
N ASN A 321 -21.74 29.68 8.29
CA ASN A 321 -21.90 29.95 9.70
C ASN A 321 -21.61 31.42 10.07
N LYS A 322 -20.66 32.07 9.37
CA LYS A 322 -20.43 33.52 9.48
C LYS A 322 -21.71 34.35 9.28
N GLN A 323 -22.69 33.83 8.55
CA GLN A 323 -23.96 34.50 8.29
C GLN A 323 -25.07 34.14 9.29
N ARG A 324 -25.01 32.96 9.91
CA ARG A 324 -26.14 32.37 10.68
C ARG A 324 -25.89 32.18 12.17
N LYS A 325 -24.63 32.24 12.65
CA LYS A 325 -24.23 32.02 14.06
C LYS A 325 -24.79 30.71 14.65
N GLU A 326 -24.75 29.63 13.88
CA GLU A 326 -25.08 28.27 14.32
C GLU A 326 -23.94 27.60 15.10
N THR A 327 -24.28 26.61 15.94
CA THR A 327 -23.33 25.71 16.60
C THR A 327 -22.59 24.83 15.58
N TYR A 328 -21.27 24.71 15.72
CA TYR A 328 -20.41 23.93 14.81
C TYR A 328 -20.92 22.50 14.62
N LYS A 329 -21.02 22.07 13.37
CA LYS A 329 -21.42 20.71 13.00
C LYS A 329 -20.21 19.99 12.41
N LEU A 330 -19.81 18.88 13.04
CA LEU A 330 -18.71 18.06 12.52
C LEU A 330 -19.00 17.60 11.07
N PRO A 331 -18.00 17.65 10.17
CA PRO A 331 -18.11 17.11 8.82
C PRO A 331 -18.64 15.67 8.81
N ILE A 332 -19.54 15.37 7.88
CA ILE A 332 -20.11 14.02 7.71
C ILE A 332 -19.00 13.06 7.28
N ALA A 333 -18.11 13.52 6.40
CA ALA A 333 -16.94 12.77 5.98
C ALA A 333 -16.00 12.40 7.15
N LEU A 334 -15.89 13.27 8.17
CA LEU A 334 -15.08 12.99 9.36
C LEU A 334 -15.72 11.90 10.22
N LYS A 335 -17.06 11.92 10.37
CA LYS A 335 -17.81 10.86 11.06
C LYS A 335 -17.67 9.52 10.34
N PHE A 336 -17.76 9.51 9.02
CA PHE A 336 -17.52 8.33 8.21
C PHE A 336 -16.09 7.82 8.37
N PHE A 337 -15.10 8.72 8.33
CA PHE A 337 -13.69 8.38 8.53
C PHE A 337 -13.47 7.70 9.88
N ALA A 338 -13.92 8.31 10.99
CA ALA A 338 -13.77 7.75 12.33
C ALA A 338 -14.40 6.36 12.47
N LYS A 339 -15.62 6.18 11.96
CA LYS A 339 -16.33 4.89 12.01
C LYS A 339 -15.63 3.78 11.22
N ASN A 340 -15.00 4.12 10.09
CA ASN A 340 -14.46 3.16 9.13
C ASN A 340 -12.92 3.04 9.16
N PHE A 341 -12.24 3.79 10.04
CA PHE A 341 -10.79 3.87 10.09
C PHE A 341 -10.12 2.53 10.29
N GLN A 342 -10.52 1.78 11.32
CA GLN A 342 -9.88 0.51 11.64
C GLN A 342 -10.01 -0.51 10.49
N LYS A 343 -11.16 -0.51 9.81
CA LYS A 343 -11.47 -1.46 8.73
C LYS A 343 -10.79 -1.12 7.41
N HIS A 344 -10.67 0.16 7.06
CA HIS A 344 -10.29 0.58 5.70
C HIS A 344 -9.02 1.42 5.60
N TYR A 345 -8.57 2.08 6.67
CA TYR A 345 -7.46 3.05 6.59
C TYR A 345 -6.28 2.71 7.50
N SER A 346 -6.48 1.90 8.55
CA SER A 346 -5.46 1.59 9.57
C SER A 346 -4.18 0.96 9.00
N THR A 347 -4.29 0.07 8.01
CA THR A 347 -3.16 -0.68 7.44
C THR A 347 -2.17 0.19 6.68
N PHE A 348 -2.63 1.31 6.12
CA PHE A 348 -1.81 2.24 5.33
C PHE A 348 -1.58 3.57 6.05
N TRP A 349 -2.11 3.74 7.26
CA TRP A 349 -2.01 4.97 8.02
C TRP A 349 -0.59 5.18 8.55
N LYS A 350 -0.01 6.33 8.21
CA LYS A 350 1.22 6.84 8.81
C LYS A 350 1.04 8.32 9.06
N THR A 351 1.07 8.72 10.33
CA THR A 351 0.87 10.12 10.73
C THR A 351 1.81 11.08 10.01
N SER A 352 3.07 10.68 9.82
CA SER A 352 4.08 11.47 9.07
C SER A 352 3.71 11.76 7.61
N ASN A 353 2.86 10.93 6.99
CA ASN A 353 2.46 11.10 5.59
C ASN A 353 1.25 12.03 5.44
N ILE A 354 0.61 12.41 6.55
CA ILE A 354 -0.61 13.22 6.54
C ILE A 354 -0.25 14.67 6.81
N GLN A 355 0.09 15.40 5.76
CA GLN A 355 0.41 16.83 5.85
C GLN A 355 -0.82 17.73 5.76
N GLN A 356 -1.92 17.24 5.17
CA GLN A 356 -3.13 18.03 4.99
C GLN A 356 -3.87 18.21 6.34
N PRO A 357 -4.08 19.44 6.83
CA PRO A 357 -4.90 19.67 8.01
C PRO A 357 -6.36 19.31 7.73
N PHE A 358 -6.95 18.48 8.58
CA PHE A 358 -8.33 18.02 8.42
C PHE A 358 -9.08 17.83 9.74
N LEU A 359 -8.39 17.91 10.88
CA LEU A 359 -8.96 17.69 12.20
C LEU A 359 -9.48 19.01 12.78
N PRO A 360 -10.80 19.16 13.00
CA PRO A 360 -11.34 20.35 13.62
C PRO A 360 -10.79 20.56 15.03
N SER A 361 -10.20 21.73 15.25
CA SER A 361 -9.48 22.10 16.47
C SER A 361 -9.76 23.56 16.85
N ARG A 362 -9.43 23.93 18.08
CA ARG A 362 -9.37 25.32 18.57
C ARG A 362 -7.93 25.72 18.83
N PHE A 363 -7.63 27.00 18.66
CA PHE A 363 -6.32 27.53 18.98
C PHE A 363 -6.45 28.79 19.84
N HIS A 364 -5.96 28.72 21.07
CA HIS A 364 -6.18 29.71 22.12
C HIS A 364 -5.18 30.89 22.06
N THR A 365 -5.09 31.62 20.94
CA THR A 365 -4.08 32.70 20.83
C THR A 365 -4.53 34.06 20.32
N LYS A 366 -5.79 34.26 19.91
CA LYS A 366 -6.23 35.60 19.45
C LYS A 366 -7.68 35.87 19.80
N THR A 367 -7.88 36.70 20.84
CA THR A 367 -9.01 37.63 21.12
C THR A 367 -10.47 37.19 20.90
N ASN A 368 -10.74 35.99 20.38
CA ASN A 368 -12.05 35.37 20.19
C ASN A 368 -11.85 33.85 20.28
N ASP A 369 -12.23 33.29 21.42
CA ASP A 369 -12.05 31.88 21.82
C ASP A 369 -12.95 30.90 21.03
N THR A 370 -13.43 31.30 19.85
CA THR A 370 -14.56 30.68 19.14
C THR A 370 -14.22 30.20 17.73
N ASP A 371 -13.10 30.59 17.15
CA ASP A 371 -12.75 30.19 15.77
C ASP A 371 -12.19 28.77 15.73
N ILE A 372 -12.84 27.93 14.91
CA ILE A 372 -12.47 26.53 14.70
C ILE A 372 -11.58 26.45 13.46
N ILE A 373 -10.39 25.92 13.64
CA ILE A 373 -9.40 25.70 12.59
C ILE A 373 -9.29 24.21 12.25
N LEU A 374 -8.65 23.89 11.13
CA LEU A 374 -8.24 22.52 10.82
C LEU A 374 -6.75 22.36 11.15
N SER A 375 -6.44 21.30 11.88
CA SER A 375 -5.06 20.93 12.24
C SER A 375 -4.66 19.62 11.61
N ALA A 376 -3.36 19.45 11.39
CA ALA A 376 -2.77 18.17 11.04
C ALA A 376 -2.60 17.31 12.31
N PRO A 377 -2.58 15.96 12.21
CA PRO A 377 -2.53 15.09 13.38
C PRO A 377 -1.25 15.25 14.23
N ASP A 378 -0.15 15.68 13.62
CA ASP A 378 1.15 15.94 14.27
C ASP A 378 1.23 17.32 14.95
N LYS A 379 0.24 18.19 14.72
CA LYS A 379 0.18 19.57 15.25
C LYS A 379 -1.04 19.80 16.15
N VAL A 380 -1.62 18.73 16.67
CA VAL A 380 -2.82 18.79 17.49
C VAL A 380 -2.73 17.82 18.67
N TYR A 381 -3.27 18.25 19.81
CA TYR A 381 -3.36 17.42 21.02
C TYR A 381 -4.77 17.44 21.58
N LYS A 382 -5.07 16.51 22.51
CA LYS A 382 -6.38 16.44 23.15
C LYS A 382 -6.56 17.52 24.22
N SER A 383 -5.53 17.75 25.03
CA SER A 383 -5.59 18.69 26.13
C SER A 383 -5.34 20.13 25.65
N SER A 384 -5.96 21.07 26.34
CA SER A 384 -5.72 22.50 26.11
C SER A 384 -4.25 22.83 26.34
N ASN A 385 -3.67 23.63 25.45
CA ASN A 385 -2.28 24.05 25.53
C ASN A 385 -2.08 25.40 24.81
N PRO A 386 -1.08 26.19 25.21
CA PRO A 386 -0.78 27.48 24.57
C PRO A 386 0.00 27.35 23.24
N LEU A 387 0.47 26.15 22.88
CA LEU A 387 1.49 25.96 21.84
C LEU A 387 0.90 25.72 20.45
N CYS A 388 -0.18 24.95 20.37
CA CYS A 388 -0.76 24.44 19.13
C CYS A 388 -2.26 24.11 19.30
N GLY A 389 -2.87 23.55 18.25
CA GLY A 389 -4.30 23.28 18.23
C GLY A 389 -4.72 22.24 19.27
N THR A 390 -5.85 22.48 19.91
CA THR A 390 -6.54 21.51 20.77
C THR A 390 -7.74 20.93 20.03
N LEU A 391 -7.86 19.62 19.98
CA LEU A 391 -9.01 18.97 19.34
C LEU A 391 -10.32 19.41 19.97
N LEU A 392 -11.37 19.53 19.15
CA LEU A 392 -12.70 19.75 19.69
C LEU A 392 -13.16 18.55 20.54
N PRO A 393 -13.86 18.77 21.67
CA PRO A 393 -14.40 17.69 22.50
C PRO A 393 -15.25 16.68 21.70
N ASP A 394 -16.08 17.19 20.78
CA ASP A 394 -16.92 16.35 19.91
C ASP A 394 -16.08 15.46 18.98
N VAL A 395 -14.89 15.90 18.57
CA VAL A 395 -13.97 15.12 17.73
C VAL A 395 -13.32 14.03 18.56
N VAL A 396 -12.86 14.34 19.78
CA VAL A 396 -12.32 13.36 20.72
C VAL A 396 -13.36 12.28 21.01
N GLN A 397 -14.58 12.67 21.37
CA GLN A 397 -15.68 11.75 21.64
C GLN A 397 -16.03 10.89 20.40
N LEU A 398 -16.04 11.48 19.21
CA LEU A 398 -16.30 10.76 17.96
C LEU A 398 -15.28 9.65 17.73
N PHE A 399 -13.99 9.95 17.91
CA PHE A 399 -12.94 8.96 17.72
C PHE A 399 -12.95 7.91 18.83
N GLU A 400 -12.99 8.30 20.11
CA GLU A 400 -12.96 7.36 21.24
C GLU A 400 -14.15 6.39 21.25
N LYS A 401 -15.28 6.77 20.64
CA LYS A 401 -16.41 5.86 20.41
C LYS A 401 -16.10 4.71 19.43
N HIS A 402 -15.17 4.90 18.50
CA HIS A 402 -14.91 3.98 17.39
C HIS A 402 -13.50 3.40 17.36
N LEU A 403 -12.50 4.11 17.91
CA LEU A 403 -11.10 3.67 17.99
C LEU A 403 -10.32 4.45 19.06
N ASN A 404 -9.17 3.91 19.47
CA ASN A 404 -8.21 4.68 20.26
C ASN A 404 -7.55 5.75 19.38
N ILE A 405 -7.86 7.02 19.64
CA ILE A 405 -7.37 8.18 18.87
C ILE A 405 -5.83 8.28 18.84
N SER A 406 -5.11 7.63 19.77
CA SER A 406 -3.65 7.50 19.70
C SER A 406 -3.17 6.78 18.44
N LEU A 407 -4.00 5.94 17.82
CA LEU A 407 -3.73 5.31 16.52
C LEU A 407 -3.59 6.33 15.38
N LEU A 408 -4.12 7.54 15.54
CA LEU A 408 -3.91 8.65 14.61
C LEU A 408 -2.58 9.39 14.85
N GLY A 409 -1.83 9.01 15.87
CA GLY A 409 -0.62 9.71 16.33
C GLY A 409 -0.91 10.91 17.22
N ILE A 410 -2.14 11.04 17.72
CA ILE A 410 -2.57 12.17 18.55
C ILE A 410 -2.43 11.79 20.03
N THR A 411 -1.67 12.57 20.78
CA THR A 411 -1.43 12.35 22.22
C THR A 411 -2.20 13.34 23.08
N GLU A 412 -2.26 13.08 24.40
CA GLU A 412 -2.86 14.00 25.37
C GLU A 412 -2.11 15.34 25.40
N HIS A 413 -0.78 15.27 25.48
CA HIS A 413 0.14 16.40 25.52
C HIS A 413 1.35 16.15 24.60
N PRO A 414 2.02 17.21 24.10
CA PRO A 414 3.35 17.10 23.52
C PRO A 414 4.36 16.61 24.56
N THR A 415 5.42 15.94 24.10
CA THR A 415 6.61 15.77 24.94
C THR A 415 7.29 17.12 25.17
N LEU A 416 8.01 17.29 26.29
CA LEU A 416 8.71 18.54 26.59
C LEU A 416 9.65 18.99 25.45
N THR A 417 10.31 18.04 24.77
CA THR A 417 11.17 18.34 23.62
C THR A 417 10.37 18.89 22.44
N GLN A 418 9.27 18.22 22.05
CA GLN A 418 8.39 18.69 20.96
C GLN A 418 7.79 20.06 21.30
N ALA A 419 7.32 20.24 22.53
CA ALA A 419 6.76 21.49 23.03
C ALA A 419 7.78 22.63 22.87
N PHE A 420 9.03 22.41 23.30
CA PHE A 420 10.08 23.42 23.18
C PHE A 420 10.49 23.69 21.72
N ASP A 421 10.56 22.67 20.87
CA ASP A 421 10.85 22.86 19.45
C ASP A 421 9.76 23.73 18.78
N ILE A 422 8.48 23.56 19.15
CA ILE A 422 7.36 24.44 18.70
C ILE A 422 7.54 25.88 19.21
N VAL A 423 7.92 26.04 20.49
CA VAL A 423 8.19 27.37 21.08
C VAL A 423 9.31 28.09 20.32
N MET A 424 10.36 27.38 19.93
CA MET A 424 11.46 27.94 19.14
C MET A 424 11.06 28.29 17.71
N GLU A 425 10.24 27.46 17.05
CA GLU A 425 9.70 27.74 15.72
C GLU A 425 8.84 29.03 15.73
N ARG A 426 8.09 29.26 16.81
CA ARG A 426 7.15 30.39 16.97
C ARG A 426 7.62 31.41 18.01
N LYS A 427 8.94 31.61 18.12
CA LYS A 427 9.55 32.46 19.15
C LYS A 427 8.95 33.87 19.25
N THR A 428 8.60 34.49 18.12
CA THR A 428 8.05 35.86 18.09
C THR A 428 6.64 35.97 18.64
N GLU A 429 5.91 34.87 18.71
CA GLU A 429 4.53 34.82 19.19
C GLU A 429 4.46 34.30 20.63
N LEU A 430 5.26 33.28 20.97
CA LEU A 430 5.17 32.56 22.24
C LEU A 430 6.16 33.04 23.32
N LEU A 431 7.18 33.82 22.94
CA LEU A 431 8.19 34.36 23.87
C LEU A 431 8.11 35.88 23.93
N THR A 432 6.90 36.40 24.06
CA THR A 432 6.68 37.80 24.47
C THR A 432 6.57 37.87 25.99
N ILE A 433 6.72 39.06 26.58
CA ILE A 433 6.58 39.23 28.05
C ILE A 433 5.22 38.72 28.54
N GLU A 434 4.16 38.97 27.77
CA GLU A 434 2.79 38.56 28.10
C GLU A 434 2.57 37.05 27.93
N SER A 435 3.12 36.43 26.88
CA SER A 435 2.90 35.01 26.56
C SER A 435 3.89 34.05 27.23
N ALA A 436 5.06 34.55 27.67
CA ALA A 436 6.10 33.73 28.29
C ALA A 436 5.67 33.11 29.62
N CYS A 437 4.89 33.84 30.44
CA CYS A 437 4.32 33.31 31.67
C CYS A 437 3.51 32.03 31.40
N HIS A 438 2.52 32.10 30.51
CA HIS A 438 1.69 30.94 30.17
C HIS A 438 2.49 29.81 29.52
N THR A 439 3.47 30.15 28.68
CA THR A 439 4.31 29.16 27.98
C THR A 439 5.21 28.41 28.96
N PHE A 440 5.93 29.12 29.84
CA PHE A 440 6.83 28.50 30.82
C PHE A 440 6.07 27.73 31.90
N SER A 441 4.94 28.24 32.38
CA SER A 441 4.08 27.49 33.30
C SER A 441 3.60 26.19 32.67
N TYR A 442 3.21 26.21 31.40
CA TYR A 442 2.82 24.99 30.68
C TYR A 442 3.99 24.00 30.53
N LEU A 443 5.18 24.48 30.14
CA LEU A 443 6.37 23.63 30.02
C LEU A 443 6.77 23.00 31.36
N ASN A 444 6.56 23.69 32.48
CA ASN A 444 6.81 23.16 33.82
C ASN A 444 5.96 21.91 34.13
N GLY A 445 4.74 21.87 33.60
CA GLY A 445 3.79 20.77 33.83
C GLY A 445 3.99 19.55 32.93
N LEU A 446 4.95 19.58 32.00
CA LEU A 446 5.22 18.46 31.10
C LEU A 446 6.31 17.53 31.63
N ASP A 447 6.09 16.23 31.45
CA ASP A 447 7.11 15.21 31.72
C ASP A 447 8.21 15.22 30.63
N GLY A 448 9.44 14.89 31.03
CA GLY A 448 10.57 14.74 30.10
C GLY A 448 11.80 15.61 30.40
N LEU A 449 11.83 16.29 31.55
CA LEU A 449 13.04 16.96 32.03
C LEU A 449 14.16 15.93 32.29
N ASN A 450 15.29 16.10 31.60
CA ASN A 450 16.50 15.33 31.85
C ASN A 450 17.74 16.23 31.75
N GLN A 451 18.88 15.75 32.27
CA GLN A 451 20.11 16.56 32.32
C GLN A 451 20.62 16.98 30.92
N VAL A 452 20.39 16.15 29.89
CA VAL A 452 20.81 16.47 28.52
C VAL A 452 20.00 17.63 27.96
N PHE A 453 18.69 17.63 28.19
CA PHE A 453 17.76 18.66 27.76
C PHE A 453 18.01 19.96 28.52
N VAL A 454 18.21 19.91 29.84
CA VAL A 454 18.57 21.09 30.65
C VAL A 454 19.88 21.72 30.16
N LYS A 455 20.92 20.93 29.88
CA LYS A 455 22.18 21.44 29.30
C LYS A 455 22.00 22.05 27.90
N ARG A 456 21.07 21.53 27.10
CA ARG A 456 20.72 22.14 25.80
C ARG A 456 20.07 23.49 26.02
N LEU A 457 19.08 23.56 26.92
CA LEU A 457 18.31 24.78 27.18
C LEU A 457 19.14 25.89 27.83
N SER A 458 20.06 25.56 28.74
CA SER A 458 20.92 26.55 29.41
C SER A 458 21.79 27.36 28.44
N ASN A 459 22.04 26.81 27.25
CA ASN A 459 22.86 27.43 26.21
C ASN A 459 22.05 28.18 25.13
N ILE A 460 20.72 28.04 25.12
CA ILE A 460 19.83 28.66 24.13
C ILE A 460 19.23 29.95 24.71
N ALA A 461 19.16 30.99 23.89
CA ALA A 461 18.50 32.23 24.24
C ALA A 461 17.00 32.13 23.97
N PHE A 462 16.17 32.11 25.01
CA PHE A 462 14.71 31.97 24.88
C PHE A 462 13.89 32.76 25.92
N ILE A 463 14.53 33.48 26.84
CA ILE A 463 13.82 34.22 27.90
C ILE A 463 13.61 35.67 27.44
N PRO A 464 12.37 36.17 27.30
CA PRO A 464 12.17 37.57 26.97
C PRO A 464 12.51 38.47 28.16
N LEU A 465 13.00 39.67 27.87
CA LEU A 465 13.32 40.68 28.86
C LEU A 465 12.66 42.00 28.46
N GLU A 466 12.12 42.71 29.45
CA GLU A 466 11.43 43.99 29.21
C GLU A 466 12.38 45.04 28.63
N GLY A 467 11.93 45.73 27.58
CA GLY A 467 12.73 46.74 26.88
C GLY A 467 13.87 46.20 26.00
N VAL A 468 14.07 44.88 25.94
CA VAL A 468 15.14 44.25 25.14
C VAL A 468 14.53 43.40 24.02
N SER A 469 14.91 43.68 22.77
CA SER A 469 14.38 42.97 21.59
C SER A 469 14.96 41.57 21.41
N THR A 470 16.11 41.29 22.03
CA THR A 470 16.79 39.99 21.98
C THR A 470 16.41 39.12 23.16
N LEU A 471 16.16 37.84 22.90
CA LEU A 471 15.93 36.86 23.95
C LEU A 471 17.24 36.61 24.71
N MET A 472 17.12 36.35 26.00
CA MET A 472 18.22 36.11 26.92
C MET A 472 18.44 34.62 27.16
N LYS A 473 19.70 34.25 27.44
CA LYS A 473 20.05 32.91 27.91
C LYS A 473 19.76 32.78 29.41
N PRO A 474 19.45 31.57 29.90
CA PRO A 474 19.24 31.32 31.33
C PRO A 474 20.36 31.85 32.24
N SER A 475 21.62 31.82 31.78
CA SER A 475 22.75 32.30 32.57
C SER A 475 22.85 33.83 32.71
N HIS A 476 22.12 34.61 31.90
CA HIS A 476 22.24 36.07 31.84
C HIS A 476 21.09 36.80 32.55
N VAL A 477 20.11 36.06 33.09
CA VAL A 477 18.94 36.61 33.79
C VAL A 477 18.78 35.91 35.12
N PHE A 478 18.10 36.58 36.05
CA PHE A 478 17.94 36.10 37.42
C PHE A 478 16.48 36.21 37.90
N ILE A 479 16.05 35.32 38.78
CA ILE A 479 14.71 35.38 39.38
C ILE A 479 14.77 36.16 40.68
N LYS A 480 14.01 37.26 40.74
CA LYS A 480 13.94 38.12 41.93
C LYS A 480 13.34 37.33 43.10
N GLN A 481 14.05 37.29 44.23
CA GLN A 481 13.46 36.74 45.46
C GLN A 481 12.46 37.75 46.05
N PRO A 482 11.31 37.31 46.56
CA PRO A 482 10.45 38.16 47.35
C PRO A 482 11.17 38.47 48.67
N VAL A 483 11.68 39.69 48.79
CA VAL A 483 12.31 40.15 50.04
C VAL A 483 11.19 40.40 51.06
N PRO A 484 11.22 39.79 52.26
CA PRO A 484 10.29 40.15 53.32
C PRO A 484 10.53 41.61 53.71
N SER A 485 9.48 42.42 53.62
CA SER A 485 9.48 43.87 53.87
C SER A 485 9.77 44.19 55.33
N VAL A 486 11.04 44.12 55.72
CA VAL A 486 11.56 44.69 56.96
C VAL A 486 12.91 45.32 56.58
N ASP A 487 12.91 46.64 56.57
CA ASP A 487 14.00 47.56 56.20
C ASP A 487 14.14 47.88 54.71
N GLU A 488 13.94 49.16 54.38
CA GLU A 488 14.23 49.83 53.11
C GLU A 488 15.73 49.79 52.78
N THR A 489 16.28 48.59 52.61
CA THR A 489 17.63 48.44 52.08
C THR A 489 17.58 48.49 50.55
N ILE A 490 18.40 49.39 50.03
CA ILE A 490 18.52 49.78 48.62
C ILE A 490 19.12 48.59 47.85
N ASP A 491 18.27 47.63 47.47
CA ASP A 491 18.64 46.42 46.70
C ASP A 491 18.16 46.49 45.24
N ASP A 492 17.88 47.70 44.76
CA ASP A 492 17.45 47.98 43.40
C ASP A 492 18.65 47.95 42.44
N THR A 493 19.15 46.74 42.19
CA THR A 493 20.23 46.43 41.22
C THR A 493 19.75 46.44 39.76
N SER A 494 18.51 46.91 39.54
CA SER A 494 17.87 47.05 38.24
C SER A 494 18.74 47.86 37.27
N GLY A 495 18.96 47.30 36.08
CA GLY A 495 19.83 47.88 35.04
C GLY A 495 21.29 47.45 35.12
N LEU A 496 21.74 46.90 36.25
CA LEU A 496 23.04 46.22 36.34
C LEU A 496 22.85 44.69 36.24
N ILE A 497 21.88 44.16 36.97
CA ILE A 497 21.47 42.76 36.95
C ILE A 497 20.06 42.68 36.37
N ASP A 498 19.87 41.83 35.37
CA ASP A 498 18.55 41.64 34.74
C ASP A 498 17.73 40.63 35.53
N TYR A 499 16.63 41.10 36.10
CA TYR A 499 15.68 40.25 36.79
C TYR A 499 14.45 39.98 35.93
N VAL A 500 13.96 38.75 36.00
CA VAL A 500 12.70 38.32 35.39
C VAL A 500 11.79 37.71 36.46
N ASP A 501 10.50 37.91 36.29
CA ASP A 501 9.47 37.26 37.09
C ASP A 501 8.27 36.95 36.19
N PHE A 502 8.02 35.65 36.00
CA PHE A 502 6.89 35.15 35.20
C PHE A 502 5.85 34.43 36.07
N GLY A 503 5.90 34.60 37.39
CA GLY A 503 5.05 33.88 38.33
C GLY A 503 5.64 32.55 38.78
N THR A 504 4.99 31.93 39.77
CA THR A 504 5.54 30.79 40.53
C THR A 504 5.88 29.58 39.67
N GLU A 505 4.94 29.12 38.84
CA GLU A 505 5.12 27.92 37.99
C GLU A 505 6.15 28.13 36.88
N ALA A 506 6.08 29.26 36.18
CA ALA A 506 7.03 29.64 35.15
C ALA A 506 8.46 29.81 35.70
N ASN A 507 8.60 30.48 36.85
CA ASN A 507 9.89 30.65 37.51
C ASN A 507 10.47 29.31 37.98
N ALA A 508 9.63 28.37 38.45
CA ALA A 508 10.08 27.02 38.80
C ALA A 508 10.69 26.32 37.57
N PHE A 509 10.05 26.39 36.40
CA PHE A 509 10.64 25.88 35.16
C PHE A 509 11.98 26.53 34.85
N LEU A 510 12.06 27.87 34.90
CA LEU A 510 13.32 28.58 34.63
C LEU A 510 14.46 28.19 35.59
N LEU A 511 14.17 27.99 36.88
CA LEU A 511 15.14 27.49 37.85
C LEU A 511 15.64 26.09 37.48
N THR A 512 14.74 25.18 37.05
CA THR A 512 15.15 23.83 36.61
C THR A 512 16.04 23.84 35.37
N VAL A 513 15.88 24.87 34.52
CA VAL A 513 16.64 25.06 33.28
C VAL A 513 17.99 25.76 33.52
N GLY A 514 18.22 26.30 34.73
CA GLY A 514 19.50 26.87 35.14
C GLY A 514 19.52 28.38 35.32
N VAL A 515 18.36 29.04 35.34
CA VAL A 515 18.25 30.42 35.85
C VAL A 515 18.54 30.41 37.35
N LEU A 516 19.26 31.41 37.86
CA LEU A 516 19.61 31.52 39.28
C LEU A 516 18.85 32.66 39.94
N HIS A 517 18.84 32.68 41.28
CA HIS A 517 18.31 33.81 42.03
C HIS A 517 19.27 35.01 42.08
N SER A 518 20.57 34.75 41.96
CA SER A 518 21.61 35.77 42.01
C SER A 518 22.83 35.36 41.17
N PRO A 519 23.56 36.33 40.61
CA PRO A 519 24.81 36.06 39.91
C PRO A 519 25.87 35.48 40.84
N SER A 520 26.72 34.60 40.31
CA SER A 520 27.95 34.21 41.00
C SER A 520 28.89 35.42 41.13
N ILE A 521 29.86 35.35 42.05
CA ILE A 521 30.85 36.42 42.25
C ILE A 521 31.59 36.74 40.95
N GLN A 522 32.00 35.71 40.20
CA GLN A 522 32.67 35.89 38.91
C GLN A 522 31.75 36.60 37.89
N MET A 523 30.51 36.14 37.76
CA MET A 523 29.53 36.75 36.84
C MET A 523 29.20 38.19 37.24
N LEU A 524 29.12 38.48 38.55
CA LEU A 524 28.89 39.82 39.05
C LEU A 524 30.05 40.77 38.68
N ALA A 525 31.29 40.29 38.75
CA ALA A 525 32.45 41.06 38.31
C ALA A 525 32.43 41.33 36.81
N GLU A 526 32.09 40.33 36.00
CA GLU A 526 31.96 40.48 34.54
C GLU A 526 30.85 41.49 34.19
N LEU A 527 29.66 41.36 34.78
CA LEU A 527 28.53 42.28 34.57
C LEU A 527 28.84 43.73 34.97
N LEU A 528 29.57 43.93 36.08
CA LEU A 528 29.97 45.26 36.55
C LEU A 528 30.89 45.99 35.57
N VAL A 529 31.76 45.25 34.88
CA VAL A 529 32.68 45.80 33.87
C VAL A 529 31.95 46.01 32.56
N GLU A 530 31.20 45.02 32.09
CA GLU A 530 30.53 45.06 30.78
C GLU A 530 29.44 46.13 30.72
N ARG A 531 28.64 46.27 31.78
CA ARG A 531 27.45 47.15 31.79
C ARG A 531 27.70 48.51 32.42
N GLN A 532 28.94 48.81 32.81
CA GLN A 532 29.29 50.06 33.49
C GLN A 532 28.82 51.29 32.69
N GLU A 533 29.18 51.36 31.41
CA GLU A 533 28.87 52.50 30.55
C GLU A 533 27.35 52.69 30.38
N THR A 534 26.63 51.60 30.09
CA THR A 534 25.16 51.61 29.95
C THR A 534 24.43 51.92 31.25
N TYR A 535 24.96 51.47 32.39
CA TYR A 535 24.34 51.71 33.69
C TYR A 535 24.38 53.21 34.06
N PHE A 536 25.46 53.90 33.67
CA PHE A 536 25.64 55.33 33.93
C PHE A 536 25.24 56.25 32.76
N SER A 537 24.81 55.74 31.60
CA SER A 537 24.52 56.58 30.42
C SER A 537 23.25 57.43 30.54
N ASN A 538 22.27 57.01 31.36
CA ASN A 538 20.97 57.67 31.52
C ASN A 538 20.85 58.38 32.87
N LEU A 539 21.78 59.29 33.19
CA LEU A 539 21.76 60.08 34.42
C LEU A 539 21.11 61.44 34.17
N THR A 540 19.92 61.65 34.77
CA THR A 540 19.13 62.88 34.58
C THR A 540 19.28 63.89 35.72
N ASN A 541 19.61 63.46 36.95
CA ASN A 541 19.78 64.31 38.14
C ASN A 541 20.81 63.74 39.13
N ASP A 542 21.40 64.57 39.98
CA ASP A 542 22.42 64.17 40.99
C ASP A 542 21.93 63.08 41.98
N VAL A 543 20.63 63.06 42.29
CA VAL A 543 20.01 62.05 43.18
C VAL A 543 20.06 60.64 42.56
N ASP A 544 19.94 60.53 41.24
CA ASP A 544 20.02 59.25 40.52
C ASP A 544 21.47 58.74 40.48
N ILE A 545 22.44 59.65 40.38
CA ILE A 545 23.87 59.33 40.40
C ILE A 545 24.24 58.71 41.75
N ASP A 546 23.84 59.35 42.85
CA ASP A 546 24.12 58.85 44.21
C ASP A 546 23.48 57.49 44.47
N LYS A 547 22.25 57.27 44.01
CA LYS A 547 21.58 55.97 44.13
C LYS A 547 22.33 54.88 43.36
N LYS A 548 22.68 55.13 42.10
CA LYS A 548 23.41 54.17 41.25
C LYS A 548 24.83 53.89 41.77
N LEU A 549 25.54 54.92 42.23
CA LEU A 549 26.88 54.76 42.81
C LEU A 549 26.85 53.94 44.12
N ARG A 550 25.82 54.09 44.95
CA ARG A 550 25.66 53.25 46.16
C ARG A 550 25.50 51.78 45.79
N VAL A 551 24.62 51.47 44.84
CA VAL A 551 24.40 50.10 44.36
C VAL A 551 25.69 49.50 43.77
N TYR A 552 26.37 50.25 42.90
CA TYR A 552 27.64 49.83 42.31
C TYR A 552 28.73 49.57 43.37
N LYS A 553 28.82 50.44 44.40
CA LYS A 553 29.73 50.25 45.54
C LYS A 553 29.38 49.02 46.38
N GLU A 554 28.10 48.74 46.62
CA GLU A 554 27.68 47.52 47.34
C GLU A 554 28.05 46.25 46.56
N CYS A 555 27.88 46.23 45.24
CA CYS A 555 28.35 45.12 44.41
C CYS A 555 29.88 44.95 44.50
N LEU A 556 30.66 46.04 44.45
CA LEU A 556 32.11 45.99 44.63
C LEU A 556 32.52 45.50 46.04
N LYS A 557 31.79 45.88 47.09
CA LYS A 557 32.02 45.35 48.45
C LYS A 557 31.77 43.84 48.51
N LYS A 558 30.69 43.35 47.88
CA LYS A 558 30.40 41.91 47.79
C LYS A 558 31.56 41.15 47.10
N LEU A 559 32.14 41.71 46.04
CA LEU A 559 33.33 41.14 45.39
C LEU A 559 34.56 41.16 46.29
N ALA A 560 34.81 42.27 47.00
CA ALA A 560 35.95 42.40 47.91
C ALA A 560 35.88 41.39 49.06
N ILE A 561 34.70 41.20 49.66
CA ILE A 561 34.48 40.22 50.73
C ILE A 561 34.66 38.79 50.22
N ALA A 562 34.20 38.50 49.00
CA ALA A 562 34.42 37.18 48.40
C ALA A 562 35.90 36.88 48.13
N SER A 563 36.68 37.89 47.74
CA SER A 563 38.13 37.75 47.48
C SER A 563 38.96 37.47 48.75
N THR A 564 38.44 37.80 49.94
CA THR A 564 39.11 37.54 51.22
C THR A 564 38.73 36.20 51.85
N HIS A 565 37.87 35.41 51.21
CA HIS A 565 37.33 34.13 51.72
C HIS A 565 37.60 32.92 50.83
N THR A 566 38.41 33.02 49.77
CA THR A 566 38.91 31.85 49.03
C THR A 566 39.95 31.10 49.88
N PRO A 567 39.69 29.85 50.33
CA PRO A 567 40.73 29.02 50.91
C PRO A 567 41.64 28.54 49.77
N GLU A 568 42.96 28.63 49.98
CA GLU A 568 43.97 27.96 49.14
C GLU A 568 43.80 26.44 49.10
#